data_AF-A0A239ETQ0-F1
#
_entry.id   AF-A0A239ETQ0-F1
#
_cell.length_a   1.000
_cell.length_b   1.000
_cell.length_c   1.000
_cell.angle_alpha   90.00
_cell.angle_beta   90.00
_cell.angle_gamma   90.00
#
_symmetry.space_group_name_H-M   'P 1'
#
loop_
_entity.id
_entity.type
_entity.pdbx_description
1 polymer ?
#
loop_
_entity_poly.entity_id
_entity_poly.type
_entity_poly.pdbx_seq_one_letter_code
_entity_poly.pdbx_strand_id
1 'polypeptide(L)'
;MSPCAGTRRITSLLAVAVLVLGGAGCATVPSGGQVVSGKPAERAERVDDPYVRLIPVKPRPEWGPAQIVSGFLSASASFDDGHKVAKQYLSGQTSWNPGLRPFVTVLAGRITDPHVIKSSGNQATVRVTGEELGTITADGQYTASPKALDATFQLSRTPQGVWRITGLPGDDKAGLLLTKDDVERAMRTVNLYFFAPDRRTLVPNGIFLPVVNRQTLPTQLVQALLAGPTSWLNGAVDTAFPEGTRLRRGVRIDKDVATVDLTGQARGGDVERMSAQLSWTMRQLSEIKSWRLSIEGRTVAPDGADAAQSVNGWEGNSPDGQVPTGGVQQSAYVVGPSGFLGTLESDRAQPVVTGAAGRLSRPTVAPDHQEFAGLSADESQVLVAAPVTGQPAPRVLLTARPGAHFTAPTWSHDGTLWVVETKKDESSLWVRKRGRPPVRAAHWGLGGREVLAFRVARDGVRAAVIARVDGRPQVQVGRIVQAAGGALDVGSFLPVSSELQDAVDLAWRDYGTLAVLGRAKRDSQTLPFLMPISGSAITSLGVGSLGEPRTIAAAPGAPILIGTRSSGRDQVCRQRSPSNSYSAWICPTPAKDPAYPG
;
A
#
# COMPACT_ATOMS: atom_id res chain seq x y z
N MET A 1 -9.92 34.45 72.08
CA MET A 1 -8.73 33.58 72.19
C MET A 1 -9.23 32.17 72.47
N SER A 2 -8.76 31.22 71.66
CA SER A 2 -8.92 29.74 71.63
C SER A 2 -9.61 29.05 72.82
N PRO A 3 -10.42 27.98 72.60
CA PRO A 3 -9.89 26.74 71.99
C PRO A 3 -10.86 26.01 71.04
N CYS A 4 -10.33 25.20 70.12
CA CYS A 4 -11.10 24.12 69.50
C CYS A 4 -10.19 22.97 69.10
N ALA A 5 -10.27 21.89 69.86
CA ALA A 5 -9.90 20.54 69.47
C ALA A 5 -11.10 19.64 69.82
N GLY A 6 -11.47 18.70 68.94
CA GLY A 6 -12.48 17.69 69.29
C GLY A 6 -13.24 17.08 68.13
N THR A 7 -12.62 16.11 67.48
CA THR A 7 -13.21 15.09 66.60
C THR A 7 -14.44 14.37 67.20
N ARG A 8 -15.48 14.12 66.38
CA ARG A 8 -16.21 12.83 66.37
C ARG A 8 -17.04 12.60 65.10
N ARG A 9 -16.94 11.36 64.61
CA ARG A 9 -17.67 10.73 63.49
C ARG A 9 -19.16 10.54 63.80
N ILE A 10 -19.99 10.42 62.76
CA ILE A 10 -21.17 9.54 62.55
C ILE A 10 -21.83 10.00 61.22
N THR A 11 -21.54 9.37 60.08
CA THR A 11 -22.33 8.32 59.38
C THR A 11 -23.67 8.77 58.76
N SER A 12 -23.68 8.72 57.41
CA SER A 12 -24.71 8.09 56.57
C SER A 12 -26.05 8.81 56.32
N LEU A 13 -26.26 9.27 55.07
CA LEU A 13 -27.41 8.93 54.18
C LEU A 13 -27.63 10.02 53.11
N LEU A 14 -27.08 9.80 51.92
CA LEU A 14 -27.46 10.36 50.61
C LEU A 14 -26.55 9.66 49.58
N ALA A 15 -26.64 8.34 49.40
CA ALA A 15 -27.70 7.64 48.67
C ALA A 15 -27.88 8.17 47.23
N VAL A 16 -27.15 7.51 46.32
CA VAL A 16 -27.65 6.99 45.03
C VAL A 16 -28.06 8.02 43.97
N ALA A 17 -27.08 8.62 43.26
CA ALA A 17 -27.35 9.26 41.95
C ALA A 17 -26.15 9.44 40.99
N VAL A 18 -24.98 8.78 41.18
CA VAL A 18 -23.80 9.06 40.31
C VAL A 18 -23.02 7.80 39.93
N LEU A 19 -23.69 6.68 39.62
CA LEU A 19 -22.98 5.41 39.34
C LEU A 19 -23.58 4.54 38.22
N VAL A 20 -24.19 5.15 37.18
CA VAL A 20 -24.69 4.40 35.99
C VAL A 20 -24.44 5.15 34.66
N LEU A 21 -23.27 5.74 34.44
CA LEU A 21 -22.89 6.26 33.10
C LEU A 21 -21.50 5.74 32.64
N GLY A 22 -21.11 4.56 33.12
CA GLY A 22 -19.99 3.81 32.56
C GLY A 22 -20.50 2.61 31.78
N GLY A 23 -20.52 2.69 30.45
CA GLY A 23 -20.75 1.50 29.62
C GLY A 23 -21.44 1.74 28.29
N ALA A 24 -20.70 2.30 27.32
CA ALA A 24 -20.75 1.92 25.90
C ALA A 24 -19.69 2.71 25.12
N GLY A 25 -18.46 2.76 25.63
CA GLY A 25 -17.32 3.08 24.78
C GLY A 25 -17.01 1.84 23.96
N CYS A 26 -17.74 1.60 22.87
CA CYS A 26 -17.31 0.67 21.84
C CYS A 26 -15.95 1.19 21.35
N ALA A 27 -14.86 0.64 21.89
CA ALA A 27 -13.55 0.76 21.30
C ALA A 27 -13.62 0.01 19.97
N THR A 28 -14.06 0.72 18.92
CA THR A 28 -13.97 0.23 17.56
C THR A 28 -12.49 0.15 17.21
N VAL A 29 -11.97 -1.07 17.23
CA VAL A 29 -10.67 -1.41 16.63
C VAL A 29 -10.73 -0.94 15.17
N PRO A 30 -9.73 -0.20 14.66
CA PRO A 30 -9.70 0.17 13.25
C PRO A 30 -9.83 -1.08 12.38
N SER A 31 -10.89 -1.13 11.59
CA SER A 31 -11.36 -2.28 10.81
C SER A 31 -10.60 -2.48 9.49
N GLY A 32 -9.53 -1.73 9.21
CA GLY A 32 -8.87 -1.82 7.91
C GLY A 32 -7.50 -1.13 7.84
N GLY A 33 -6.52 -1.87 7.33
CA GLY A 33 -5.17 -1.44 6.98
C GLY A 33 -4.32 -2.67 6.67
N GLN A 34 -3.34 -2.58 5.77
CA GLN A 34 -2.24 -3.53 5.83
C GLN A 34 -1.56 -3.35 7.17
N VAL A 35 -1.23 -4.47 7.79
CA VAL A 35 -0.82 -4.49 9.19
C VAL A 35 0.64 -4.05 9.27
N VAL A 36 0.87 -2.97 10.01
CA VAL A 36 2.12 -2.22 9.92
C VAL A 36 3.16 -2.59 10.99
N SER A 37 4.44 -2.65 10.58
CA SER A 37 5.63 -2.93 11.40
C SER A 37 5.92 -1.91 12.50
N GLY A 38 6.48 -2.40 13.60
CA GLY A 38 7.26 -1.59 14.54
C GLY A 38 8.76 -1.67 14.20
N LYS A 39 9.26 -0.71 13.42
CA LYS A 39 10.65 -0.16 13.40
C LYS A 39 10.72 0.91 12.29
N PRO A 40 11.23 2.13 12.55
CA PRO A 40 11.53 3.09 11.50
C PRO A 40 12.70 2.52 10.68
N ALA A 41 12.46 2.18 9.42
CA ALA A 41 13.52 1.71 8.53
C ALA A 41 14.09 2.91 7.76
N GLU A 42 15.29 3.35 8.14
CA GLU A 42 16.11 4.36 7.40
C GLU A 42 16.62 3.86 6.03
N ARG A 43 16.14 2.71 5.60
CA ARG A 43 16.41 2.08 4.32
C ARG A 43 15.20 1.19 4.09
N ALA A 44 14.52 1.27 2.95
CA ALA A 44 13.59 0.22 2.56
C ALA A 44 14.35 -1.11 2.74
N GLU A 45 13.91 -1.96 3.67
CA GLU A 45 14.58 -3.23 3.94
C GLU A 45 14.75 -3.92 2.60
N ARG A 46 15.99 -4.26 2.24
CA ARG A 46 16.22 -4.95 0.98
C ARG A 46 15.51 -6.29 1.10
N VAL A 47 14.92 -6.74 0.00
CA VAL A 47 14.15 -8.00 0.00
C VAL A 47 15.02 -9.17 0.50
N ASP A 48 16.33 -9.09 0.27
CA ASP A 48 17.35 -10.07 0.67
C ASP A 48 18.08 -9.73 1.99
N ASP A 49 17.60 -8.79 2.82
CA ASP A 49 18.19 -8.50 4.14
C ASP A 49 18.16 -9.72 5.09
N PRO A 50 18.99 -9.78 6.15
CA PRO A 50 19.03 -10.91 7.06
C PRO A 50 17.66 -11.17 7.67
N TYR A 51 17.15 -12.40 7.54
CA TYR A 51 15.87 -12.79 8.10
C TYR A 51 16.06 -13.57 9.40
N VAL A 52 15.12 -13.40 10.33
CA VAL A 52 15.08 -14.19 11.54
C VAL A 52 14.47 -15.54 11.20
N ARG A 53 15.31 -16.57 11.13
CA ARG A 53 14.85 -17.93 10.88
C ARG A 53 14.05 -18.46 12.08
N LEU A 54 12.82 -18.88 11.82
CA LEU A 54 11.99 -19.58 12.78
C LEU A 54 12.45 -21.02 12.92
N ILE A 55 12.94 -21.39 14.10
CA ILE A 55 13.34 -22.77 14.44
C ILE A 55 12.16 -23.44 15.16
N PRO A 56 11.39 -24.30 14.47
CA PRO A 56 10.23 -24.95 15.06
C PRO A 56 10.65 -26.09 16.00
N VAL A 57 9.85 -26.30 17.05
CA VAL A 57 10.02 -27.43 17.99
C VAL A 57 9.28 -28.65 17.44
N LYS A 58 9.83 -29.86 17.67
CA LYS A 58 9.18 -31.13 17.29
C LYS A 58 8.12 -31.54 18.34
N PRO A 59 7.07 -32.30 17.96
CA PRO A 59 6.11 -32.82 18.93
C PRO A 59 6.79 -33.77 19.91
N ARG A 60 6.44 -33.66 21.19
CA ARG A 60 6.98 -34.55 22.23
C ARG A 60 5.95 -35.63 22.63
N PRO A 61 6.39 -36.85 23.01
CA PRO A 61 5.49 -37.94 23.33
C PRO A 61 4.51 -37.65 24.47
N GLU A 62 4.91 -36.83 25.43
CA GLU A 62 4.13 -36.46 26.61
C GLU A 62 3.06 -35.39 26.36
N TRP A 63 3.04 -34.76 25.17
CA TRP A 63 2.13 -33.66 24.89
C TRP A 63 0.68 -34.12 24.70
N GLY A 64 -0.24 -33.46 25.39
CA GLY A 64 -1.68 -33.63 25.23
C GLY A 64 -2.25 -32.93 23.98
N PRO A 65 -3.54 -33.11 23.67
CA PRO A 65 -4.15 -32.60 22.44
C PRO A 65 -3.98 -31.09 22.23
N ALA A 66 -4.21 -30.27 23.26
CA ALA A 66 -4.06 -28.82 23.17
C ALA A 66 -2.61 -28.39 22.87
N GLN A 67 -1.62 -29.06 23.48
CA GLN A 67 -0.20 -28.79 23.26
C GLN A 67 0.25 -29.19 21.84
N ILE A 68 -0.30 -30.30 21.30
CA ILE A 68 -0.06 -30.70 19.91
C ILE A 68 -0.59 -29.66 18.94
N VAL A 69 -1.81 -29.13 19.14
CA VAL A 69 -2.34 -28.05 18.29
C VAL A 69 -1.53 -26.77 18.41
N SER A 70 -1.21 -26.32 19.62
CA SER A 70 -0.37 -25.12 19.83
C SER A 70 1.01 -25.26 19.18
N GLY A 71 1.63 -26.44 19.32
CA GLY A 71 2.90 -26.77 18.68
C GLY A 71 2.81 -26.78 17.15
N PHE A 72 1.75 -27.35 16.57
CA PHE A 72 1.52 -27.34 15.14
C PHE A 72 1.37 -25.93 14.60
N LEU A 73 0.55 -25.08 15.22
CA LEU A 73 0.37 -23.68 14.82
C LEU A 73 1.71 -22.92 14.84
N SER A 74 2.49 -23.12 15.90
CA SER A 74 3.83 -22.52 16.02
C SER A 74 4.81 -23.03 14.96
N ALA A 75 4.81 -24.34 14.72
CA ALA A 75 5.73 -24.97 13.76
C ALA A 75 5.36 -24.65 12.31
N SER A 76 4.08 -24.39 12.03
CA SER A 76 3.56 -24.05 10.70
C SER A 76 4.11 -22.74 10.14
N ALA A 77 4.53 -21.82 11.02
CA ALA A 77 5.20 -20.58 10.62
C ALA A 77 6.58 -20.79 9.98
N SER A 78 7.22 -21.95 10.18
CA SER A 78 8.49 -22.29 9.53
C SER A 78 8.24 -22.95 8.18
N PHE A 79 8.71 -22.31 7.11
CA PHE A 79 8.63 -22.81 5.73
C PHE A 79 9.74 -23.80 5.35
N ASP A 80 10.68 -24.06 6.27
CA ASP A 80 11.84 -24.92 6.04
C ASP A 80 11.43 -26.33 5.55
N ASP A 81 12.12 -26.80 4.50
CA ASP A 81 11.90 -28.11 3.88
C ASP A 81 10.41 -28.42 3.60
N GLY A 82 9.61 -27.40 3.24
CA GLY A 82 8.18 -27.55 3.01
C GLY A 82 7.41 -27.90 4.28
N HIS A 83 7.66 -27.15 5.36
CA HIS A 83 7.04 -27.31 6.69
C HIS A 83 7.32 -28.67 7.35
N LYS A 84 8.55 -29.20 7.18
CA LYS A 84 8.94 -30.55 7.61
C LYS A 84 8.69 -30.84 9.08
N VAL A 85 8.85 -29.86 9.97
CA VAL A 85 8.59 -30.05 11.41
C VAL A 85 7.11 -29.97 11.74
N ALA A 86 6.35 -29.05 11.11
CA ALA A 86 4.90 -28.98 11.29
C ALA A 86 4.22 -30.30 10.87
N LYS A 87 4.68 -30.91 9.77
CA LYS A 87 4.18 -32.22 9.31
C LYS A 87 4.36 -33.35 10.33
N GLN A 88 5.28 -33.23 11.30
CA GLN A 88 5.46 -34.26 12.34
C GLN A 88 4.33 -34.25 13.38
N TYR A 89 3.59 -33.15 13.51
CA TYR A 89 2.40 -33.07 14.35
C TYR A 89 1.18 -33.75 13.72
N LEU A 90 1.21 -33.99 12.41
CA LEU A 90 0.12 -34.60 11.66
C LEU A 90 0.20 -36.12 11.71
N SER A 91 -0.95 -36.77 11.52
CA SER A 91 -1.01 -38.21 11.27
C SER A 91 -0.48 -38.52 9.87
N GLY A 92 0.08 -39.70 9.66
CA GLY A 92 0.62 -40.11 8.34
C GLY A 92 -0.43 -40.21 7.22
N GLN A 93 -1.72 -40.11 7.54
CA GLN A 93 -2.82 -40.12 6.58
C GLN A 93 -3.18 -38.72 6.06
N THR A 94 -2.62 -37.65 6.63
CA THR A 94 -2.94 -36.27 6.23
C THR A 94 -2.13 -35.88 4.97
N SER A 95 -2.82 -35.40 3.93
CA SER A 95 -2.22 -34.93 2.65
C SER A 95 -1.77 -33.47 2.66
N TRP A 96 -1.81 -32.82 3.83
CA TRP A 96 -1.59 -31.38 3.97
C TRP A 96 -0.23 -30.94 3.41
N ASN A 97 -0.29 -30.12 2.36
CA ASN A 97 0.87 -29.53 1.72
C ASN A 97 0.53 -28.10 1.27
N PRO A 98 0.85 -27.09 2.07
CA PRO A 98 0.47 -25.71 1.80
C PRO A 98 1.21 -25.11 0.59
N GLY A 99 2.32 -25.73 0.16
CA GLY A 99 3.10 -25.29 -1.00
C GLY A 99 3.95 -24.05 -0.72
N LEU A 100 4.48 -23.44 -1.79
CA LEU A 100 5.40 -22.29 -1.69
C LEU A 100 4.68 -20.93 -1.59
N ARG A 101 3.40 -20.86 -1.95
CA ARG A 101 2.56 -19.66 -1.83
C ARG A 101 1.21 -20.04 -1.24
N PRO A 102 1.18 -20.40 0.05
CA PRO A 102 -0.04 -20.88 0.67
C PRO A 102 -1.04 -19.77 0.92
N PHE A 103 -2.31 -20.15 1.04
CA PHE A 103 -3.29 -19.31 1.69
C PHE A 103 -2.94 -19.16 3.18
N VAL A 104 -2.98 -17.93 3.70
CA VAL A 104 -2.68 -17.63 5.11
C VAL A 104 -3.82 -16.82 5.71
N THR A 105 -4.32 -17.25 6.86
CA THR A 105 -5.12 -16.42 7.75
C THR A 105 -4.19 -15.72 8.73
N VAL A 106 -4.23 -14.40 8.75
CA VAL A 106 -3.37 -13.57 9.60
C VAL A 106 -4.10 -13.25 10.91
N LEU A 107 -3.51 -13.63 12.04
CA LEU A 107 -4.08 -13.45 13.37
C LEU A 107 -3.47 -12.24 14.09
N ALA A 108 -4.27 -11.56 14.91
CA ALA A 108 -3.82 -10.42 15.71
C ALA A 108 -2.76 -10.81 16.74
N GLY A 109 -2.82 -12.03 17.25
CA GLY A 109 -1.90 -12.54 18.26
C GLY A 109 -1.87 -14.06 18.30
N ARG A 110 -0.94 -14.58 19.10
CA ARG A 110 -0.77 -16.01 19.32
C ARG A 110 -1.99 -16.59 20.02
N ILE A 111 -2.44 -17.75 19.57
CA ILE A 111 -3.48 -18.53 20.27
C ILE A 111 -2.86 -19.12 21.54
N THR A 112 -3.29 -18.63 22.70
CA THR A 112 -2.73 -19.03 24.02
C THR A 112 -3.53 -20.11 24.72
N ASP A 113 -4.80 -20.31 24.38
CA ASP A 113 -5.68 -21.26 25.09
C ASP A 113 -6.49 -22.17 24.14
N PRO A 114 -5.85 -23.15 23.47
CA PRO A 114 -6.58 -24.17 22.73
C PRO A 114 -7.40 -25.05 23.68
N HIS A 115 -8.73 -25.07 23.52
CA HIS A 115 -9.63 -25.78 24.41
C HIS A 115 -9.98 -27.17 23.89
N VAL A 116 -9.78 -28.21 24.71
CA VAL A 116 -10.27 -29.56 24.39
C VAL A 116 -11.78 -29.59 24.63
N ILE A 117 -12.58 -29.60 23.56
CA ILE A 117 -14.05 -29.56 23.64
C ILE A 117 -14.68 -30.95 23.61
N LYS A 118 -13.94 -31.95 23.12
CA LYS A 118 -14.33 -33.37 23.15
C LYS A 118 -13.09 -34.22 23.36
N SER A 119 -13.19 -35.23 24.22
CA SER A 119 -12.13 -36.23 24.45
C SER A 119 -12.78 -37.56 24.80
N SER A 120 -12.53 -38.59 24.00
CA SER A 120 -13.05 -39.95 24.22
C SER A 120 -12.02 -40.98 23.77
N GLY A 121 -11.50 -41.75 24.72
CA GLY A 121 -10.47 -42.77 24.46
C GLY A 121 -9.26 -42.23 23.70
N ASN A 122 -9.12 -42.65 22.44
CA ASN A 122 -8.02 -42.29 21.54
C ASN A 122 -8.33 -41.13 20.59
N GLN A 123 -9.43 -40.39 20.79
CA GLN A 123 -9.81 -39.24 19.96
C GLN A 123 -10.00 -37.98 20.80
N ALA A 124 -9.64 -36.83 20.23
CA ALA A 124 -9.88 -35.53 20.82
C ALA A 124 -10.21 -34.47 19.75
N THR A 125 -11.07 -33.52 20.11
CA THR A 125 -11.33 -32.31 19.32
C THR A 125 -10.87 -31.10 20.12
N VAL A 126 -10.01 -30.29 19.50
CA VAL A 126 -9.50 -29.04 20.09
C VAL A 126 -10.06 -27.86 19.32
N ARG A 127 -10.68 -26.92 20.02
CA ARG A 127 -11.17 -25.65 19.47
C ARG A 127 -10.13 -24.56 19.73
N VAL A 128 -9.90 -23.72 18.74
CA VAL A 128 -9.10 -22.50 18.85
C VAL A 128 -9.97 -21.31 18.46
N THR A 129 -9.85 -20.25 19.23
CA THR A 129 -10.49 -18.96 18.96
C THR A 129 -9.45 -17.87 18.90
N GLY A 130 -9.69 -16.83 18.12
CA GLY A 130 -8.79 -15.69 18.00
C GLY A 130 -9.41 -14.55 17.22
N GLU A 131 -8.59 -13.54 16.93
CA GLU A 131 -8.95 -12.43 16.07
C GLU A 131 -8.20 -12.57 14.74
N GLU A 132 -8.94 -12.81 13.67
CA GLU A 132 -8.44 -12.75 12.30
C GLU A 132 -8.39 -11.29 11.87
N LEU A 133 -7.24 -10.85 11.37
CA LEU A 133 -7.06 -9.52 10.79
C LEU A 133 -7.37 -9.51 9.29
N GLY A 134 -7.11 -10.62 8.61
CA GLY A 134 -7.30 -10.75 7.17
C GLY A 134 -6.62 -11.99 6.63
N THR A 135 -6.48 -12.03 5.31
CA THR A 135 -5.97 -13.21 4.60
C THR A 135 -4.91 -12.82 3.57
N ILE A 136 -3.93 -13.70 3.35
CA ILE A 136 -3.00 -13.67 2.22
C ILE A 136 -3.40 -14.81 1.30
N THR A 137 -3.79 -14.51 0.07
CA THR A 137 -4.15 -15.51 -0.93
C THR A 137 -2.92 -16.11 -1.61
N ALA A 138 -3.09 -17.18 -2.38
CA ALA A 138 -1.98 -17.89 -3.04
C ALA A 138 -1.24 -17.06 -4.12
N ASP A 139 -1.85 -15.98 -4.59
CA ASP A 139 -1.20 -14.95 -5.43
C ASP A 139 -0.36 -13.96 -4.61
N GLY A 140 -0.40 -14.04 -3.27
CA GLY A 140 0.33 -13.20 -2.33
C GLY A 140 -0.40 -11.90 -1.94
N GLN A 141 -1.65 -11.70 -2.36
CA GLN A 141 -2.43 -10.52 -1.99
C GLN A 141 -2.90 -10.60 -0.54
N TYR A 142 -2.55 -9.59 0.27
CA TYR A 142 -3.20 -9.39 1.57
C TYR A 142 -4.51 -8.63 1.41
N THR A 143 -5.57 -9.14 2.02
CA THR A 143 -6.88 -8.47 2.14
C THR A 143 -7.27 -8.40 3.61
N ALA A 144 -7.42 -7.19 4.14
CA ALA A 144 -7.95 -6.97 5.48
C ALA A 144 -9.42 -7.41 5.52
N SER A 145 -9.77 -8.23 6.50
CA SER A 145 -11.14 -8.68 6.74
C SER A 145 -11.31 -9.06 8.22
N PRO A 146 -11.25 -8.09 9.14
CA PRO A 146 -11.22 -8.40 10.57
C PRO A 146 -12.49 -9.12 11.03
N LYS A 147 -12.32 -10.26 11.71
CA LYS A 147 -13.42 -11.05 12.26
C LYS A 147 -12.92 -11.99 13.37
N ALA A 148 -13.85 -12.54 14.14
CA ALA A 148 -13.51 -13.62 15.06
C ALA A 148 -13.14 -14.89 14.28
N LEU A 149 -12.01 -15.50 14.65
CA LEU A 149 -11.63 -16.85 14.23
C LEU A 149 -12.25 -17.85 15.21
N ASP A 150 -12.82 -18.91 14.66
CA ASP A 150 -13.25 -20.10 15.39
C ASP A 150 -12.96 -21.33 14.54
N ALA A 151 -12.00 -22.15 14.98
CA ALA A 151 -11.50 -23.29 14.23
C ALA A 151 -11.37 -24.53 15.12
N THR A 152 -11.58 -25.71 14.54
CA THR A 152 -11.45 -26.99 15.26
C THR A 152 -10.46 -27.93 14.60
N PHE A 153 -9.65 -28.57 15.43
CA PHE A 153 -8.68 -29.60 15.05
C PHE A 153 -9.14 -30.95 15.58
N GLN A 154 -9.04 -31.98 14.74
CA GLN A 154 -9.28 -33.37 15.14
C GLN A 154 -7.96 -34.07 15.38
N LEU A 155 -7.89 -34.86 16.46
CA LEU A 155 -6.70 -35.59 16.84
C LEU A 155 -7.03 -37.04 17.16
N SER A 156 -6.06 -37.92 16.89
CA SER A 156 -6.08 -39.30 17.37
C SER A 156 -4.76 -39.68 18.03
N ARG A 157 -4.83 -40.63 18.96
CA ARG A 157 -3.67 -41.25 19.56
C ARG A 157 -3.20 -42.40 18.66
N THR A 158 -1.92 -42.39 18.27
CA THR A 158 -1.34 -43.46 17.46
C THR A 158 -1.17 -44.75 18.28
N PRO A 159 -0.89 -45.91 17.65
CA PRO A 159 -0.61 -47.15 18.38
C PRO A 159 0.55 -47.05 19.36
N GLN A 160 1.50 -46.14 19.12
CA GLN A 160 2.64 -45.84 20.01
C GLN A 160 2.26 -44.92 21.18
N GLY A 161 0.98 -44.59 21.34
CA GLY A 161 0.47 -43.83 22.47
C GLY A 161 0.61 -42.31 22.36
N VAL A 162 1.02 -41.77 21.21
CA VAL A 162 1.26 -40.32 21.02
C VAL A 162 0.14 -39.65 20.23
N TRP A 163 -0.19 -38.39 20.55
CA TRP A 163 -1.25 -37.64 19.86
C TRP A 163 -0.77 -37.06 18.53
N ARG A 164 -1.60 -37.15 17.48
CA ARG A 164 -1.37 -36.54 16.16
C ARG A 164 -2.66 -35.92 15.63
N ILE A 165 -2.53 -34.84 14.86
CA ILE A 165 -3.65 -34.18 14.19
C ILE A 165 -4.08 -35.01 12.98
N THR A 166 -5.34 -35.39 12.94
CA THR A 166 -5.98 -36.13 11.85
C THR A 166 -6.86 -35.23 10.96
N GLY A 167 -7.37 -34.12 11.50
CA GLY A 167 -8.21 -33.18 10.76
C GLY A 167 -7.82 -31.73 11.04
N LEU A 168 -7.68 -30.94 9.97
CA LEU A 168 -7.36 -29.52 9.99
C LEU A 168 -8.60 -28.69 9.61
N PRO A 169 -8.70 -27.42 10.03
CA PRO A 169 -9.72 -26.51 9.52
C PRO A 169 -9.58 -26.35 8.00
N GLY A 170 -10.58 -26.80 7.23
CA GLY A 170 -10.53 -26.78 5.76
C GLY A 170 -9.84 -27.99 5.11
N ASP A 171 -9.61 -29.06 5.88
CA ASP A 171 -9.13 -30.37 5.42
C ASP A 171 -7.79 -30.32 4.64
N ASP A 172 -7.73 -30.91 3.45
CA ASP A 172 -6.54 -30.99 2.60
C ASP A 172 -6.15 -29.64 1.97
N LYS A 173 -7.08 -28.69 1.92
CA LYS A 173 -6.90 -27.31 1.47
C LYS A 173 -6.64 -26.34 2.61
N ALA A 174 -6.43 -26.84 3.84
CA ALA A 174 -6.15 -26.01 5.00
C ALA A 174 -4.96 -25.07 4.75
N GLY A 175 -5.22 -23.77 4.86
CA GLY A 175 -4.18 -22.75 4.85
C GLY A 175 -3.36 -22.72 6.13
N LEU A 176 -2.45 -21.76 6.21
CA LEU A 176 -1.70 -21.49 7.43
C LEU A 176 -2.48 -20.52 8.32
N LEU A 177 -2.47 -20.75 9.63
CA LEU A 177 -2.90 -19.78 10.63
C LEU A 177 -1.64 -19.14 11.23
N LEU A 178 -1.27 -17.95 10.76
CA LEU A 178 -0.05 -17.27 11.18
C LEU A 178 -0.40 -16.02 11.96
N THR A 179 0.34 -15.74 13.05
CA THR A 179 0.23 -14.43 13.69
C THR A 179 0.82 -13.35 12.78
N LYS A 180 0.42 -12.09 13.00
CA LYS A 180 1.08 -10.93 12.38
C LYS A 180 2.62 -11.07 12.44
N ASP A 181 3.17 -11.32 13.61
CA ASP A 181 4.61 -11.38 13.79
C ASP A 181 5.24 -12.59 13.06
N ASP A 182 4.50 -13.68 12.87
CA ASP A 182 4.95 -14.82 12.06
C ASP A 182 5.04 -14.44 10.59
N VAL A 183 4.04 -13.70 10.05
CA VAL A 183 4.08 -13.18 8.68
C VAL A 183 5.27 -12.24 8.49
N GLU A 184 5.49 -11.31 9.42
CA GLU A 184 6.62 -10.36 9.36
C GLU A 184 7.98 -11.07 9.39
N ARG A 185 8.11 -12.17 10.13
CA ARG A 185 9.36 -12.95 10.19
C ARG A 185 9.55 -13.84 8.97
N ALA A 186 8.49 -14.53 8.55
CA ALA A 186 8.55 -15.63 7.58
C ALA A 186 8.30 -15.18 6.13
N MET A 187 7.72 -14.01 5.90
CA MET A 187 7.41 -13.49 4.57
C MET A 187 8.08 -12.14 4.30
N ARG A 188 8.18 -11.79 3.03
CA ARG A 188 8.64 -10.47 2.55
C ARG A 188 7.64 -9.88 1.60
N THR A 189 7.46 -8.57 1.69
CA THR A 189 6.72 -7.83 0.69
C THR A 189 7.64 -7.51 -0.49
N VAL A 190 7.26 -7.97 -1.68
CA VAL A 190 8.01 -7.74 -2.93
C VAL A 190 7.07 -7.22 -3.99
N ASN A 191 7.57 -6.46 -4.96
CA ASN A 191 6.77 -6.05 -6.10
C ASN A 191 7.01 -6.97 -7.31
N LEU A 192 5.92 -7.44 -7.91
CA LEU A 192 5.95 -7.92 -9.29
C LEU A 192 5.61 -6.74 -10.19
N TYR A 193 6.26 -6.62 -11.34
CA TYR A 193 5.99 -5.52 -12.28
C TYR A 193 5.21 -6.06 -13.47
N PHE A 194 4.19 -5.33 -13.90
CA PHE A 194 3.34 -5.65 -15.07
C PHE A 194 3.16 -4.39 -15.91
N PHE A 195 2.74 -4.50 -17.15
CA PHE A 195 2.52 -3.33 -17.99
C PHE A 195 1.17 -2.68 -17.73
N ALA A 196 1.16 -1.34 -17.68
CA ALA A 196 -0.05 -0.57 -17.86
C ALA A 196 -0.62 -0.77 -19.29
N PRO A 197 -1.88 -0.40 -19.56
CA PRO A 197 -2.48 -0.53 -20.89
C PRO A 197 -1.75 0.21 -22.01
N ASP A 198 -0.91 1.20 -21.67
CA ASP A 198 -0.02 1.88 -22.63
C ASP A 198 1.11 0.99 -23.17
N ARG A 199 1.31 -0.20 -22.56
CA ARG A 199 2.33 -1.20 -22.85
C ARG A 199 3.76 -0.66 -22.83
N ARG A 200 3.98 0.40 -22.06
CA ARG A 200 5.26 1.09 -21.87
C ARG A 200 5.59 1.27 -20.40
N THR A 201 4.64 1.74 -19.60
CA THR A 201 4.84 2.01 -18.18
C THR A 201 4.62 0.74 -17.37
N LEU A 202 5.52 0.44 -16.43
CA LEU A 202 5.32 -0.68 -15.51
C LEU A 202 4.50 -0.24 -14.30
N VAL A 203 3.74 -1.18 -13.75
CA VAL A 203 2.87 -1.02 -12.59
C VAL A 203 3.34 -2.01 -11.54
N PRO A 204 3.69 -1.57 -10.33
CA PRO A 204 4.08 -2.46 -9.25
C PRO A 204 2.85 -3.10 -8.61
N ASN A 205 2.93 -4.41 -8.45
CA ASN A 205 1.97 -5.26 -7.78
C ASN A 205 2.65 -5.91 -6.57
N GLY A 206 2.39 -5.36 -5.38
CA GLY A 206 2.94 -5.88 -4.13
C GLY A 206 2.34 -7.24 -3.76
N ILE A 207 3.20 -8.19 -3.38
CA ILE A 207 2.82 -9.52 -2.89
C ILE A 207 3.59 -9.88 -1.63
N PHE A 208 3.00 -10.70 -0.77
CA PHE A 208 3.70 -11.40 0.31
C PHE A 208 4.29 -12.71 -0.23
N LEU A 209 5.61 -12.83 -0.16
CA LEU A 209 6.34 -14.01 -0.60
C LEU A 209 7.06 -14.68 0.60
N PRO A 210 6.88 -15.99 0.84
CA PRO A 210 7.59 -16.68 1.91
C PRO A 210 9.11 -16.70 1.67
N VAL A 211 9.89 -16.49 2.73
CA VAL A 211 11.36 -16.60 2.68
C VAL A 211 11.76 -17.93 3.29
N VAL A 212 12.00 -18.92 2.43
CA VAL A 212 12.50 -20.24 2.83
C VAL A 212 14.01 -20.20 3.02
N ASN A 213 14.72 -19.75 1.99
CA ASN A 213 16.14 -19.46 2.00
C ASN A 213 16.46 -18.43 0.89
N ARG A 214 17.59 -17.73 1.01
CA ARG A 214 17.97 -16.70 0.03
C ARG A 214 18.22 -17.28 -1.36
N GLN A 215 18.80 -18.48 -1.47
CA GLN A 215 19.16 -19.07 -2.77
C GLN A 215 17.93 -19.38 -3.65
N THR A 216 16.77 -19.64 -3.05
CA THR A 216 15.53 -19.96 -3.78
C THR A 216 14.66 -18.74 -4.07
N LEU A 217 14.91 -17.61 -3.42
CA LEU A 217 14.11 -16.39 -3.55
C LEU A 217 14.04 -15.88 -5.01
N PRO A 218 15.13 -15.81 -5.80
CA PRO A 218 15.04 -15.45 -7.22
C PRO A 218 14.12 -16.37 -8.02
N THR A 219 14.17 -17.68 -7.74
CA THR A 219 13.30 -18.66 -8.40
C THR A 219 11.84 -18.43 -8.04
N GLN A 220 11.53 -18.25 -6.76
CA GLN A 220 10.16 -18.00 -6.31
C GLN A 220 9.60 -16.68 -6.86
N LEU A 221 10.43 -15.64 -6.92
CA LEU A 221 10.03 -14.34 -7.45
C LEU A 221 9.69 -14.41 -8.93
N VAL A 222 10.51 -15.08 -9.75
CA VAL A 222 10.21 -15.29 -11.18
C VAL A 222 9.00 -16.21 -11.35
N GLN A 223 8.85 -17.25 -10.54
CA GLN A 223 7.64 -18.09 -10.56
C GLN A 223 6.37 -17.29 -10.23
N ALA A 224 6.44 -16.37 -9.28
CA ALA A 224 5.34 -15.49 -8.93
C ALA A 224 5.01 -14.53 -10.08
N LEU A 225 6.02 -13.94 -10.73
CA LEU A 225 5.84 -13.10 -11.93
C LEU A 225 5.13 -13.83 -13.07
N LEU A 226 5.58 -15.06 -13.37
CA LEU A 226 5.01 -15.89 -14.44
C LEU A 226 3.60 -16.39 -14.13
N ALA A 227 3.21 -16.44 -12.85
CA ALA A 227 1.85 -16.78 -12.46
C ALA A 227 0.84 -15.65 -12.70
N GLY A 228 1.32 -14.43 -12.98
CA GLY A 228 0.47 -13.27 -13.26
C GLY A 228 0.24 -12.36 -12.04
N PRO A 229 -0.51 -11.27 -12.24
CA PRO A 229 -0.80 -10.31 -11.18
C PRO A 229 -1.74 -10.89 -10.12
N THR A 230 -1.82 -10.22 -8.98
CA THR A 230 -2.82 -10.52 -7.96
C THR A 230 -4.23 -10.30 -8.50
N SER A 231 -5.18 -11.00 -7.90
CA SER A 231 -6.62 -10.81 -8.11
C SER A 231 -7.05 -9.34 -8.02
N TRP A 232 -6.41 -8.55 -7.14
CA TRP A 232 -6.64 -7.12 -7.03
C TRP A 232 -6.22 -6.34 -8.28
N LEU A 233 -5.11 -6.64 -8.93
CA LEU A 233 -4.64 -5.90 -10.11
C LEU A 233 -5.08 -6.52 -11.44
N ASN A 234 -5.69 -7.71 -11.40
CA ASN A 234 -6.16 -8.42 -12.59
C ASN A 234 -7.13 -7.58 -13.44
N GLY A 235 -6.91 -7.56 -14.76
CA GLY A 235 -7.66 -6.76 -15.73
C GLY A 235 -7.25 -5.29 -15.81
N ALA A 236 -6.40 -4.81 -14.88
CA ALA A 236 -5.85 -3.45 -14.91
C ALA A 236 -4.46 -3.38 -15.58
N VAL A 237 -3.78 -4.53 -15.68
CA VAL A 237 -2.42 -4.66 -16.19
C VAL A 237 -2.29 -5.85 -17.14
N ASP A 238 -1.27 -5.78 -18.00
CA ASP A 238 -0.89 -6.81 -18.95
C ASP A 238 0.44 -7.47 -18.55
N THR A 239 0.59 -8.77 -18.83
CA THR A 239 1.86 -9.48 -18.74
C THR A 239 2.48 -9.65 -20.12
N ALA A 240 3.81 -9.51 -20.21
CA ALA A 240 4.56 -9.76 -21.45
C ALA A 240 4.78 -11.26 -21.71
N PHE A 241 4.55 -12.11 -20.71
CA PHE A 241 4.74 -13.56 -20.81
C PHE A 241 3.48 -14.23 -21.36
N PRO A 242 3.60 -15.01 -22.47
CA PRO A 242 2.50 -15.81 -22.98
C PRO A 242 1.98 -16.82 -21.95
N GLU A 243 0.69 -17.14 -22.03
CA GLU A 243 0.06 -18.12 -21.15
C GLU A 243 0.79 -19.47 -21.18
N GLY A 244 0.95 -20.08 -20.00
CA GLY A 244 1.65 -21.36 -19.86
C GLY A 244 3.18 -21.27 -19.89
N THR A 245 3.76 -20.06 -19.99
CA THR A 245 5.20 -19.86 -19.80
C THR A 245 5.62 -20.27 -18.40
N ARG A 246 6.65 -21.13 -18.29
CA ARG A 246 7.18 -21.62 -17.01
C ARG A 246 8.69 -21.56 -17.01
N LEU A 247 9.28 -21.59 -15.81
CA LEU A 247 10.70 -21.90 -15.65
C LEU A 247 10.95 -23.37 -16.00
N ARG A 248 11.99 -23.67 -16.80
CA ARG A 248 12.46 -25.05 -17.03
C ARG A 248 13.25 -25.59 -15.86
N ARG A 249 13.98 -24.70 -15.18
CA ARG A 249 14.82 -24.98 -14.01
C ARG A 249 14.78 -23.76 -13.08
N GLY A 250 15.23 -23.93 -11.84
CA GLY A 250 15.45 -22.78 -10.95
C GLY A 250 16.37 -21.73 -11.58
N VAL A 251 16.19 -20.47 -11.19
CA VAL A 251 17.05 -19.36 -11.60
C VAL A 251 18.46 -19.66 -11.12
N ARG A 252 19.42 -19.67 -12.04
CA ARG A 252 20.84 -19.94 -11.73
C ARG A 252 21.57 -18.63 -11.57
N ILE A 253 22.27 -18.45 -10.46
CA ILE A 253 23.11 -17.28 -10.23
C ILE A 253 24.57 -17.69 -10.37
N ASP A 254 25.29 -17.01 -11.25
CA ASP A 254 26.75 -17.10 -11.37
C ASP A 254 27.32 -15.72 -11.07
N LYS A 255 28.07 -15.61 -9.96
CA LYS A 255 28.47 -14.34 -9.33
C LYS A 255 27.27 -13.43 -9.06
N ASP A 256 27.05 -12.42 -9.90
CA ASP A 256 25.97 -11.43 -9.84
C ASP A 256 25.03 -11.49 -11.05
N VAL A 257 25.14 -12.54 -11.88
CA VAL A 257 24.36 -12.71 -13.10
C VAL A 257 23.32 -13.84 -12.94
N ALA A 258 22.05 -13.47 -12.93
CA ALA A 258 20.94 -14.43 -12.88
C ALA A 258 20.57 -14.94 -14.28
N THR A 259 20.46 -16.25 -14.47
CA THR A 259 19.99 -16.85 -15.73
C THR A 259 18.60 -17.43 -15.54
N VAL A 260 17.64 -16.91 -16.31
CA VAL A 260 16.23 -17.32 -16.33
C VAL A 260 15.99 -18.15 -17.58
N ASP A 261 15.79 -19.47 -17.44
CA ASP A 261 15.50 -20.38 -18.57
C ASP A 261 14.01 -20.74 -18.60
N LEU A 262 13.31 -20.24 -19.62
CA LEU A 262 11.87 -20.40 -19.81
C LEU A 262 11.53 -21.51 -20.81
N THR A 263 10.30 -22.01 -20.74
CA THR A 263 9.73 -22.96 -21.70
C THR A 263 9.46 -22.32 -23.06
N GLY A 264 9.29 -23.14 -24.10
CA GLY A 264 9.11 -22.67 -25.49
C GLY A 264 7.93 -21.72 -25.73
N GLN A 265 6.91 -21.72 -24.85
CA GLN A 265 5.78 -20.77 -24.88
C GLN A 265 6.26 -19.31 -24.87
N ALA A 266 7.36 -19.00 -24.20
CA ALA A 266 7.92 -17.66 -24.13
C ALA A 266 8.26 -17.07 -25.51
N ARG A 267 8.47 -17.90 -26.55
CA ARG A 267 8.74 -17.41 -27.92
C ARG A 267 7.58 -16.65 -28.56
N GLY A 268 6.36 -16.85 -28.06
CA GLY A 268 5.20 -16.08 -28.52
C GLY A 268 5.12 -14.67 -27.90
N GLY A 269 6.02 -14.33 -26.98
CA GLY A 269 6.06 -13.05 -26.28
C GLY A 269 7.02 -12.05 -26.92
N ASP A 270 6.89 -10.81 -26.50
CA ASP A 270 7.78 -9.72 -26.89
C ASP A 270 9.02 -9.73 -25.98
N VAL A 271 10.20 -9.97 -26.57
CA VAL A 271 11.45 -10.11 -25.81
C VAL A 271 11.84 -8.81 -25.09
N GLU A 272 11.55 -7.66 -25.67
CA GLU A 272 11.80 -6.35 -25.09
C GLU A 272 10.96 -6.17 -23.81
N ARG A 273 9.65 -6.41 -23.91
CA ARG A 273 8.73 -6.28 -22.77
C ARG A 273 8.97 -7.34 -21.70
N MET A 274 9.21 -8.60 -22.08
CA MET A 274 9.59 -9.65 -21.12
C MET A 274 10.86 -9.25 -20.36
N SER A 275 11.82 -8.61 -21.05
CA SER A 275 13.06 -8.15 -20.46
C SER A 275 12.85 -7.01 -19.47
N ALA A 276 12.06 -6.00 -19.82
CA ALA A 276 11.70 -4.91 -18.91
C ALA A 276 11.02 -5.44 -17.64
N GLN A 277 10.03 -6.33 -17.81
CA GLN A 277 9.24 -6.90 -16.71
C GLN A 277 10.11 -7.72 -15.74
N LEU A 278 11.01 -8.55 -16.26
CA LEU A 278 11.98 -9.31 -15.46
C LEU A 278 13.00 -8.40 -14.78
N SER A 279 13.53 -7.42 -15.49
CA SER A 279 14.55 -6.50 -14.97
C SER A 279 14.05 -5.75 -13.74
N TRP A 280 12.87 -5.13 -13.83
CA TRP A 280 12.26 -4.40 -12.71
C TRP A 280 11.91 -5.30 -11.53
N THR A 281 11.42 -6.51 -11.82
CA THR A 281 11.11 -7.49 -10.77
C THR A 281 12.38 -7.93 -10.03
N MET A 282 13.45 -8.30 -10.75
CA MET A 282 14.69 -8.80 -10.16
C MET A 282 15.57 -7.73 -9.55
N ARG A 283 15.45 -6.45 -9.94
CA ARG A 283 16.23 -5.32 -9.40
C ARG A 283 16.18 -5.20 -7.88
N GLN A 284 15.12 -5.71 -7.27
CA GLN A 284 14.90 -5.69 -5.82
C GLN A 284 15.83 -6.66 -5.06
N LEU A 285 16.48 -7.60 -5.76
CA LEU A 285 17.40 -8.57 -5.19
C LEU A 285 18.83 -8.04 -5.30
N SER A 286 19.43 -7.66 -4.17
CA SER A 286 20.68 -6.89 -4.19
C SER A 286 21.89 -7.68 -4.69
N GLU A 287 21.84 -9.01 -4.59
CA GLU A 287 22.80 -9.97 -5.14
C GLU A 287 22.82 -10.06 -6.68
N ILE A 288 21.74 -9.61 -7.36
CA ILE A 288 21.62 -9.64 -8.81
C ILE A 288 21.92 -8.26 -9.38
N LYS A 289 22.98 -8.14 -10.18
CA LYS A 289 23.33 -6.90 -10.90
C LYS A 289 22.98 -6.96 -12.37
N SER A 290 23.04 -8.16 -12.94
CA SER A 290 22.69 -8.42 -14.33
C SER A 290 21.92 -9.73 -14.45
N TRP A 291 21.28 -9.95 -15.59
CA TRP A 291 20.50 -11.15 -15.83
C TRP A 291 20.50 -11.54 -17.31
N ARG A 292 20.22 -12.82 -17.60
CA ARG A 292 20.11 -13.37 -18.96
C ARG A 292 18.78 -14.09 -19.12
N LEU A 293 18.12 -13.87 -20.25
CA LEU A 293 16.96 -14.66 -20.67
C LEU A 293 17.42 -15.83 -21.54
N SER A 294 16.90 -17.01 -21.27
CA SER A 294 17.00 -18.17 -22.15
C SER A 294 15.62 -18.76 -22.41
N ILE A 295 15.40 -19.27 -23.62
CA ILE A 295 14.21 -20.02 -23.98
C ILE A 295 14.64 -21.38 -24.51
N GLU A 296 14.29 -22.43 -23.78
CA GLU A 296 14.75 -23.81 -24.00
C GLU A 296 16.28 -23.93 -24.08
N GLY A 297 16.97 -23.20 -23.21
CA GLY A 297 18.43 -23.20 -23.11
C GLY A 297 19.15 -22.34 -24.14
N ARG A 298 18.44 -21.71 -25.08
CA ARG A 298 19.03 -20.74 -26.03
C ARG A 298 18.88 -19.34 -25.47
N THR A 299 19.98 -18.62 -25.29
CA THR A 299 19.96 -17.23 -24.84
C THR A 299 19.29 -16.33 -25.87
N VAL A 300 18.42 -15.45 -25.41
CA VAL A 300 17.71 -14.45 -26.21
C VAL A 300 17.87 -13.08 -25.55
N ALA A 301 17.93 -12.04 -26.36
CA ALA A 301 17.99 -10.65 -25.90
C ALA A 301 17.25 -9.76 -26.91
N PRO A 302 16.77 -8.57 -26.50
CA PRO A 302 16.25 -7.58 -27.42
C PRO A 302 17.30 -7.19 -28.48
N ASP A 303 16.83 -6.71 -29.62
CA ASP A 303 17.72 -6.27 -30.70
C ASP A 303 18.64 -5.15 -30.22
N GLY A 304 19.95 -5.30 -30.45
CA GLY A 304 20.97 -4.34 -30.02
C GLY A 304 21.31 -4.37 -28.53
N ALA A 305 20.68 -5.22 -27.72
CA ALA A 305 21.02 -5.40 -26.32
C ALA A 305 22.05 -6.52 -26.10
N ASP A 306 22.86 -6.38 -25.05
CA ASP A 306 23.75 -7.44 -24.60
C ASP A 306 22.96 -8.65 -24.08
N ALA A 307 23.53 -9.86 -24.25
CA ALA A 307 22.94 -11.09 -23.73
C ALA A 307 22.79 -11.07 -22.19
N ALA A 308 23.67 -10.36 -21.48
CA ALA A 308 23.56 -10.06 -20.06
C ALA A 308 23.13 -8.61 -19.88
N GLN A 309 21.91 -8.42 -19.40
CA GLN A 309 21.29 -7.12 -19.24
C GLN A 309 21.40 -6.63 -17.80
N SER A 310 21.71 -5.35 -17.59
CA SER A 310 21.69 -4.77 -16.24
C SER A 310 20.27 -4.69 -15.69
N VAL A 311 20.10 -4.90 -14.38
CA VAL A 311 18.79 -4.71 -13.71
C VAL A 311 18.30 -3.25 -13.74
N ASN A 312 19.20 -2.29 -14.01
CA ASN A 312 18.88 -0.87 -14.19
C ASN A 312 18.79 -0.48 -15.69
N GLY A 313 18.83 -1.43 -16.62
CA GLY A 313 18.85 -1.15 -18.06
C GLY A 313 17.51 -0.67 -18.64
N TRP A 314 16.45 -0.71 -17.84
CA TRP A 314 15.05 -0.53 -18.29
C TRP A 314 14.35 0.66 -17.62
N GLU A 315 15.08 1.71 -17.25
CA GLU A 315 14.51 2.91 -16.62
C GLU A 315 13.45 3.62 -17.48
N GLY A 316 13.48 3.41 -18.81
CA GLY A 316 12.46 3.92 -19.73
C GLY A 316 11.05 3.39 -19.46
N ASN A 317 10.91 2.30 -18.71
CA ASN A 317 9.65 1.68 -18.30
C ASN A 317 9.27 1.96 -16.84
N SER A 318 9.97 2.89 -16.18
CA SER A 318 9.74 3.21 -14.76
C SER A 318 8.27 3.47 -14.44
N PRO A 319 7.73 2.92 -13.33
CA PRO A 319 6.38 3.25 -12.87
C PRO A 319 6.17 4.72 -12.50
N ASP A 320 7.25 5.44 -12.19
CA ASP A 320 7.22 6.89 -11.96
C ASP A 320 7.14 7.69 -13.26
N GLY A 321 7.14 7.01 -14.41
CA GLY A 321 7.29 7.60 -15.73
C GLY A 321 8.73 7.98 -16.04
N GLN A 322 8.94 8.61 -17.19
CA GLN A 322 10.28 9.08 -17.57
C GLN A 322 10.65 10.31 -16.74
N VAL A 323 11.63 10.17 -15.85
CA VAL A 323 12.29 11.32 -15.24
C VAL A 323 13.10 12.03 -16.34
N PRO A 324 12.89 13.34 -16.59
CA PRO A 324 13.65 14.04 -17.62
C PRO A 324 15.17 13.89 -17.36
N THR A 325 15.87 13.25 -18.30
CA THR A 325 17.33 13.20 -18.30
C THR A 325 17.86 14.63 -18.43
N GLY A 326 18.59 15.12 -17.43
CA GLY A 326 19.17 16.47 -17.44
C GLY A 326 19.05 17.27 -16.15
N GLY A 327 18.48 16.71 -15.07
CA GLY A 327 18.49 17.37 -13.76
C GLY A 327 17.62 18.63 -13.67
N VAL A 328 16.71 18.85 -14.62
CA VAL A 328 15.68 19.88 -14.49
C VAL A 328 14.81 19.52 -13.29
N GLN A 329 15.02 20.21 -12.17
CA GLN A 329 14.12 20.09 -11.03
C GLN A 329 12.71 20.39 -11.51
N GLN A 330 11.77 19.47 -11.26
CA GLN A 330 10.35 19.73 -11.50
C GLN A 330 9.97 20.99 -10.73
N SER A 331 9.60 22.06 -11.43
CA SER A 331 9.13 23.29 -10.79
C SER A 331 7.82 22.99 -10.06
N ALA A 332 7.78 23.25 -8.76
CA ALA A 332 6.53 23.25 -8.04
C ALA A 332 5.72 24.48 -8.42
N TYR A 333 4.41 24.33 -8.47
CA TYR A 333 3.44 25.40 -8.60
C TYR A 333 2.83 25.70 -7.24
N VAL A 334 2.49 26.95 -7.00
CA VAL A 334 1.90 27.45 -5.76
C VAL A 334 0.92 28.58 -6.06
N VAL A 335 0.03 28.90 -5.12
CA VAL A 335 -0.73 30.15 -5.16
C VAL A 335 0.00 31.17 -4.30
N GLY A 336 0.56 32.19 -4.94
CA GLY A 336 1.34 33.24 -4.26
C GLY A 336 0.47 34.23 -3.49
N PRO A 337 1.08 35.21 -2.77
CA PRO A 337 0.35 36.19 -1.95
C PRO A 337 -0.58 37.10 -2.75
N SER A 338 -0.30 37.30 -4.05
CA SER A 338 -1.16 38.01 -4.99
C SER A 338 -2.46 37.25 -5.31
N GLY A 339 -2.56 35.98 -4.90
CA GLY A 339 -3.63 35.06 -5.24
C GLY A 339 -3.52 34.49 -6.65
N PHE A 340 -2.37 34.67 -7.31
CA PHE A 340 -2.11 34.14 -8.65
C PHE A 340 -1.31 32.82 -8.59
N LEU A 341 -1.56 31.95 -9.55
CA LEU A 341 -0.73 30.78 -9.83
C LEU A 341 0.70 31.22 -10.16
N GLY A 342 1.64 30.70 -9.39
CA GLY A 342 3.07 30.95 -9.48
C GLY A 342 3.88 29.67 -9.54
N THR A 343 5.14 29.78 -9.94
CA THR A 343 6.17 28.76 -9.75
C THR A 343 6.94 29.04 -8.46
N LEU A 344 7.39 27.97 -7.79
CA LEU A 344 8.28 28.07 -6.64
C LEU A 344 9.73 28.11 -7.13
N GLU A 345 10.36 29.27 -6.99
CA GLU A 345 11.78 29.48 -7.31
C GLU A 345 12.56 29.71 -6.02
N SER A 346 13.34 28.70 -5.62
CA SER A 346 13.96 28.63 -4.29
C SER A 346 12.91 28.71 -3.17
N ASP A 347 12.71 29.90 -2.60
CA ASP A 347 11.81 30.20 -1.48
C ASP A 347 10.87 31.37 -1.82
N ARG A 348 10.62 31.61 -3.11
CA ARG A 348 9.75 32.68 -3.60
C ARG A 348 8.72 32.13 -4.57
N ALA A 349 7.47 32.55 -4.40
CA ALA A 349 6.41 32.33 -5.37
C ALA A 349 6.46 33.40 -6.46
N GLN A 350 6.82 33.02 -7.68
CA GLN A 350 6.85 33.91 -8.84
C GLN A 350 5.59 33.73 -9.68
N PRO A 351 4.73 34.75 -9.86
CA PRO A 351 3.53 34.62 -10.67
C PRO A 351 3.86 34.21 -12.11
N VAL A 352 3.20 33.16 -12.58
CA VAL A 352 3.34 32.66 -13.96
C VAL A 352 2.06 32.86 -14.77
N VAL A 353 0.90 32.78 -14.11
CA VAL A 353 -0.41 33.08 -14.70
C VAL A 353 -1.08 34.16 -13.87
N THR A 354 -1.41 35.27 -14.51
CA THR A 354 -2.09 36.42 -13.89
C THR A 354 -3.50 36.59 -14.46
N GLY A 355 -4.26 37.54 -13.91
CA GLY A 355 -5.66 37.74 -14.30
C GLY A 355 -6.60 36.69 -13.70
N ALA A 356 -7.80 36.56 -14.28
CA ALA A 356 -8.86 35.71 -13.71
C ALA A 356 -8.46 34.23 -13.65
N ALA A 357 -7.79 33.70 -14.67
CA ALA A 357 -7.36 32.31 -14.70
C ALA A 357 -6.28 31.98 -13.67
N GLY A 358 -5.49 32.96 -13.23
CA GLY A 358 -4.51 32.77 -12.17
C GLY A 358 -5.13 32.64 -10.78
N ARG A 359 -6.38 33.08 -10.59
CA ARG A 359 -7.06 33.09 -9.27
C ARG A 359 -7.85 31.81 -9.04
N LEU A 360 -7.17 30.80 -8.52
CA LEU A 360 -7.76 29.49 -8.19
C LEU A 360 -7.15 28.93 -6.91
N SER A 361 -7.81 27.94 -6.30
CA SER A 361 -7.29 27.12 -5.21
C SER A 361 -6.92 25.72 -5.72
N ARG A 362 -6.06 25.01 -4.98
CA ARG A 362 -5.65 23.63 -5.32
C ARG A 362 -5.20 23.47 -6.79
N PRO A 363 -4.20 24.26 -7.26
CA PRO A 363 -3.71 24.17 -8.63
C PRO A 363 -3.14 22.78 -8.95
N THR A 364 -3.26 22.39 -10.21
CA THR A 364 -2.49 21.29 -10.79
C THR A 364 -2.16 21.61 -12.25
N VAL A 365 -1.00 21.17 -12.71
CA VAL A 365 -0.50 21.42 -14.06
C VAL A 365 -0.33 20.09 -14.77
N ALA A 366 -0.78 20.02 -16.03
CA ALA A 366 -0.63 18.82 -16.83
C ALA A 366 0.85 18.45 -17.00
N PRO A 367 1.22 17.16 -17.06
CA PRO A 367 2.62 16.73 -17.17
C PRO A 367 3.40 17.31 -18.35
N ASP A 368 2.70 17.69 -19.43
CA ASP A 368 3.30 18.33 -20.62
C ASP A 368 3.31 19.87 -20.57
N HIS A 369 2.89 20.46 -19.45
CA HIS A 369 2.85 21.91 -19.19
C HIS A 369 2.00 22.72 -20.18
N GLN A 370 1.07 22.09 -20.91
CA GLN A 370 0.24 22.80 -21.88
C GLN A 370 -1.04 23.39 -21.30
N GLU A 371 -1.51 22.85 -20.18
CA GLU A 371 -2.79 23.19 -19.56
C GLU A 371 -2.68 23.08 -18.03
N PHE A 372 -3.46 23.89 -17.32
CA PHE A 372 -3.59 23.80 -15.87
C PHE A 372 -5.06 23.78 -15.46
N ALA A 373 -5.31 23.25 -14.26
CA ALA A 373 -6.61 23.19 -13.63
C ALA A 373 -6.53 23.62 -12.17
N GLY A 374 -7.67 23.95 -11.60
CA GLY A 374 -7.82 24.25 -10.18
C GLY A 374 -9.28 24.42 -9.82
N LEU A 375 -9.54 24.84 -8.59
CA LEU A 375 -10.87 25.04 -8.07
C LEU A 375 -11.20 26.52 -7.90
N SER A 376 -12.49 26.86 -7.94
CA SER A 376 -12.98 28.13 -7.41
C SER A 376 -12.71 28.24 -5.90
N ALA A 377 -12.79 29.46 -5.35
CA ALA A 377 -12.48 29.71 -3.95
C ALA A 377 -13.38 28.95 -2.95
N ASP A 378 -14.61 28.63 -3.36
CA ASP A 378 -15.61 27.84 -2.64
C ASP A 378 -15.63 26.35 -3.03
N GLU A 379 -14.70 25.93 -3.90
CA GLU A 379 -14.54 24.54 -4.39
C GLU A 379 -15.76 23.99 -5.17
N SER A 380 -16.70 24.85 -5.58
CA SER A 380 -17.91 24.47 -6.30
C SER A 380 -17.71 24.34 -7.82
N GLN A 381 -16.60 24.83 -8.36
CA GLN A 381 -16.29 24.76 -9.79
C GLN A 381 -14.88 24.24 -10.05
N VAL A 382 -14.73 23.44 -11.10
CA VAL A 382 -13.43 23.08 -11.67
C VAL A 382 -13.13 24.02 -12.82
N LEU A 383 -12.02 24.74 -12.72
CA LEU A 383 -11.56 25.71 -13.70
C LEU A 383 -10.36 25.15 -14.48
N VAL A 384 -10.30 25.44 -15.77
CA VAL A 384 -9.20 25.01 -16.66
C VAL A 384 -8.77 26.18 -17.54
N ALA A 385 -7.49 26.25 -17.87
CA ALA A 385 -6.95 27.28 -18.76
C ALA A 385 -5.63 26.84 -19.41
N ALA A 386 -5.33 27.48 -20.55
CA ALA A 386 -4.11 27.32 -21.31
C ALA A 386 -3.78 28.62 -22.07
N PRO A 387 -2.50 28.95 -22.31
CA PRO A 387 -1.30 28.24 -21.85
C PRO A 387 -1.03 28.42 -20.35
N VAL A 388 -0.06 27.70 -19.77
CA VAL A 388 0.35 27.81 -18.36
C VAL A 388 1.26 29.03 -18.14
N THR A 389 1.01 30.14 -18.84
CA THR A 389 1.73 31.42 -18.70
C THR A 389 0.82 32.59 -19.12
N GLY A 390 1.15 33.80 -18.66
CA GLY A 390 0.50 35.02 -19.14
C GLY A 390 -0.87 35.28 -18.51
N GLN A 391 -1.87 35.62 -19.34
CA GLN A 391 -3.24 35.97 -18.91
C GLN A 391 -4.29 35.21 -19.74
N PRO A 392 -4.30 33.87 -19.70
CA PRO A 392 -5.31 33.08 -20.40
C PRO A 392 -6.70 33.32 -19.80
N ALA A 393 -7.75 33.06 -20.59
CA ALA A 393 -9.11 33.09 -20.10
C ALA A 393 -9.44 31.77 -19.36
N PRO A 394 -10.02 31.82 -18.15
CA PRO A 394 -10.48 30.62 -17.47
C PRO A 394 -11.74 30.07 -18.14
N ARG A 395 -11.85 28.75 -18.18
CA ARG A 395 -13.07 28.04 -18.57
C ARG A 395 -13.57 27.22 -17.39
N VAL A 396 -14.85 27.35 -17.06
CA VAL A 396 -15.54 26.44 -16.14
C VAL A 396 -15.71 25.09 -16.85
N LEU A 397 -15.09 24.05 -16.31
CA LEU A 397 -15.19 22.69 -16.83
C LEU A 397 -16.37 21.94 -16.21
N LEU A 398 -16.53 22.06 -14.88
CA LEU A 398 -17.57 21.40 -14.10
C LEU A 398 -18.11 22.38 -13.05
N THR A 399 -19.38 22.21 -12.70
CA THR A 399 -20.03 22.89 -11.57
C THR A 399 -20.68 21.82 -10.71
N ALA A 400 -20.43 21.88 -9.41
CA ALA A 400 -20.91 20.89 -8.45
C ALA A 400 -22.42 20.99 -8.29
N ARG A 401 -23.05 19.86 -7.98
CA ARG A 401 -24.45 19.84 -7.55
C ARG A 401 -24.60 20.58 -6.21
N PRO A 402 -25.80 21.08 -5.88
CA PRO A 402 -26.05 21.76 -4.62
C PRO A 402 -25.56 20.95 -3.41
N GLY A 403 -24.76 21.59 -2.54
CA GLY A 403 -24.19 20.98 -1.34
C GLY A 403 -23.01 20.03 -1.57
N ALA A 404 -22.57 19.85 -2.82
CA ALA A 404 -21.33 19.16 -3.16
C ALA A 404 -20.20 20.15 -3.45
N HIS A 405 -18.97 19.66 -3.35
CA HIS A 405 -17.74 20.35 -3.73
C HIS A 405 -16.84 19.39 -4.52
N PHE A 406 -15.75 19.90 -5.08
CA PHE A 406 -14.75 19.09 -5.76
C PHE A 406 -13.52 18.89 -4.91
N THR A 407 -12.93 17.69 -4.96
CA THR A 407 -11.57 17.46 -4.48
C THR A 407 -10.57 18.19 -5.36
N ALA A 408 -9.34 18.40 -4.87
CA ALA A 408 -8.25 18.88 -5.72
C ALA A 408 -8.10 18.01 -6.98
N PRO A 409 -8.05 18.61 -8.18
CA PRO A 409 -7.86 17.87 -9.43
C PRO A 409 -6.46 17.25 -9.54
N THR A 410 -6.31 16.22 -10.38
CA THR A 410 -5.04 15.51 -10.67
C THR A 410 -4.99 15.08 -12.13
N TRP A 411 -3.80 14.99 -12.71
CA TRP A 411 -3.56 14.54 -14.07
C TRP A 411 -2.85 13.18 -14.08
N SER A 412 -3.32 12.25 -14.92
CA SER A 412 -2.49 11.10 -15.28
C SER A 412 -1.43 11.49 -16.31
N HIS A 413 -0.41 10.64 -16.47
CA HIS A 413 0.71 10.90 -17.38
C HIS A 413 0.28 11.11 -18.85
N ASP A 414 -0.87 10.56 -19.24
CA ASP A 414 -1.47 10.69 -20.58
C ASP A 414 -2.22 12.02 -20.80
N GLY A 415 -2.20 12.93 -19.82
CA GLY A 415 -2.88 14.21 -19.88
C GLY A 415 -4.39 14.13 -19.65
N THR A 416 -4.89 13.05 -19.06
CA THR A 416 -6.28 12.96 -18.59
C THR A 416 -6.43 13.65 -17.22
N LEU A 417 -7.40 14.57 -17.10
CA LEU A 417 -7.75 15.25 -15.85
C LEU A 417 -8.78 14.43 -15.07
N TRP A 418 -8.57 14.28 -13.77
CA TRP A 418 -9.45 13.55 -12.86
C TRP A 418 -9.84 14.44 -11.69
N VAL A 419 -11.11 14.35 -11.27
CA VAL A 419 -11.63 15.10 -10.13
C VAL A 419 -12.85 14.39 -9.54
N VAL A 420 -12.97 14.39 -8.21
CA VAL A 420 -14.13 13.81 -7.53
C VAL A 420 -15.07 14.92 -7.07
N GLU A 421 -16.33 14.83 -7.48
CA GLU A 421 -17.43 15.59 -6.89
C GLU A 421 -17.92 14.84 -5.64
N THR A 422 -18.01 15.50 -4.49
CA THR A 422 -18.17 14.83 -3.20
C THR A 422 -19.04 15.61 -2.22
N LYS A 423 -19.77 14.88 -1.38
CA LYS A 423 -20.45 15.33 -0.15
C LYS A 423 -20.51 14.17 0.84
N LYS A 424 -21.02 14.41 2.06
CA LYS A 424 -20.97 13.50 3.23
C LYS A 424 -21.21 11.99 2.94
N ASP A 425 -22.17 11.66 2.09
CA ASP A 425 -22.57 10.25 1.84
C ASP A 425 -22.65 9.91 0.34
N GLU A 426 -22.09 10.77 -0.53
CA GLU A 426 -22.15 10.57 -1.98
C GLU A 426 -20.92 11.14 -2.67
N SER A 427 -20.37 10.41 -3.64
CA SER A 427 -19.34 10.96 -4.52
C SER A 427 -19.45 10.45 -5.96
N SER A 428 -18.82 11.15 -6.89
CA SER A 428 -18.77 10.79 -8.31
C SER A 428 -17.43 11.20 -8.91
N LEU A 429 -16.77 10.27 -9.59
CA LEU A 429 -15.52 10.52 -10.29
C LEU A 429 -15.79 11.05 -11.70
N TRP A 430 -15.21 12.21 -12.00
CA TRP A 430 -15.21 12.84 -13.32
C TRP A 430 -13.84 12.74 -13.96
N VAL A 431 -13.83 12.49 -15.26
CA VAL A 431 -12.62 12.24 -16.05
C VAL A 431 -12.71 13.04 -17.34
N ARG A 432 -11.62 13.72 -17.73
CA ARG A 432 -11.58 14.53 -18.94
C ARG A 432 -10.27 14.35 -19.69
N LYS A 433 -10.35 13.72 -20.85
CA LYS A 433 -9.28 13.73 -21.85
C LYS A 433 -9.21 15.10 -22.50
N ARG A 434 -8.00 15.62 -22.77
CA ARG A 434 -7.84 16.93 -23.42
C ARG A 434 -8.60 16.98 -24.75
N GLY A 435 -9.28 18.09 -25.01
CA GLY A 435 -10.10 18.29 -26.20
C GLY A 435 -11.41 17.50 -26.24
N ARG A 436 -11.74 16.72 -25.20
CA ARG A 436 -13.01 15.99 -25.06
C ARG A 436 -13.83 16.56 -23.90
N PRO A 437 -15.16 16.44 -23.93
CA PRO A 437 -16.00 16.79 -22.77
C PRO A 437 -15.68 15.88 -21.58
N PRO A 438 -15.87 16.36 -20.33
CA PRO A 438 -15.75 15.52 -19.15
C PRO A 438 -16.84 14.45 -19.14
N VAL A 439 -16.49 13.24 -18.69
CA VAL A 439 -17.40 12.11 -18.53
C VAL A 439 -17.30 11.58 -17.10
N ARG A 440 -18.38 10.96 -16.62
CA ARG A 440 -18.35 10.23 -15.34
C ARG A 440 -17.74 8.85 -15.54
N ALA A 441 -16.98 8.37 -14.55
CA ALA A 441 -16.60 6.96 -14.50
C ALA A 441 -17.87 6.09 -14.47
N ALA A 442 -17.88 5.01 -15.24
CA ALA A 442 -19.05 4.14 -15.37
C ALA A 442 -19.32 3.36 -14.07
N HIS A 443 -18.24 2.91 -13.41
CA HIS A 443 -18.30 2.36 -12.08
C HIS A 443 -17.34 3.12 -11.16
N TRP A 444 -17.84 3.50 -9.98
CA TRP A 444 -17.10 4.21 -8.95
C TRP A 444 -17.32 3.55 -7.60
N GLY A 445 -16.29 2.84 -7.11
CA GLY A 445 -16.38 2.02 -5.90
C GLY A 445 -16.58 2.80 -4.58
N LEU A 446 -16.58 4.14 -4.62
CA LEU A 446 -16.80 5.00 -3.45
C LEU A 446 -18.06 5.87 -3.59
N GLY A 447 -18.97 5.54 -4.50
CA GLY A 447 -20.14 6.37 -4.80
C GLY A 447 -21.05 6.71 -3.60
N GLY A 448 -21.08 5.84 -2.58
CA GLY A 448 -21.82 6.08 -1.32
C GLY A 448 -20.98 6.62 -0.17
N ARG A 449 -19.83 7.26 -0.45
CA ARG A 449 -18.90 7.77 0.57
C ARG A 449 -18.43 9.17 0.25
N GLU A 450 -18.17 9.95 1.29
CA GLU A 450 -17.41 11.19 1.18
C GLU A 450 -15.93 10.89 0.88
N VAL A 451 -15.43 11.55 -0.15
CA VAL A 451 -14.03 11.54 -0.56
C VAL A 451 -13.44 12.90 -0.27
N LEU A 452 -12.28 12.93 0.39
CA LEU A 452 -11.58 14.16 0.81
C LEU A 452 -10.40 14.49 -0.09
N ALA A 453 -9.74 13.48 -0.65
CA ALA A 453 -8.64 13.64 -1.60
C ALA A 453 -8.60 12.47 -2.58
N PHE A 454 -8.19 12.73 -3.81
CA PHE A 454 -8.00 11.72 -4.86
C PHE A 454 -6.76 12.09 -5.69
N ARG A 455 -5.83 11.15 -5.88
CA ARG A 455 -4.61 11.31 -6.69
C ARG A 455 -4.35 10.05 -7.52
N VAL A 456 -4.19 10.23 -8.83
CA VAL A 456 -3.84 9.14 -9.73
C VAL A 456 -2.32 8.91 -9.66
N ALA A 457 -1.91 7.64 -9.63
CA ALA A 457 -0.50 7.28 -9.69
C ALA A 457 0.06 7.57 -11.09
N ARG A 458 1.37 7.80 -11.19
CA ARG A 458 2.02 8.10 -12.49
C ARG A 458 1.90 6.94 -13.48
N ASP A 459 1.79 5.71 -12.98
CA ASP A 459 1.51 4.52 -13.77
C ASP A 459 0.11 4.49 -14.43
N GLY A 460 -0.80 5.38 -14.03
CA GLY A 460 -2.15 5.51 -14.62
C GLY A 460 -3.12 4.38 -14.29
N VAL A 461 -2.70 3.38 -13.53
CA VAL A 461 -3.48 2.19 -13.18
C VAL A 461 -3.91 2.20 -11.71
N ARG A 462 -3.18 2.89 -10.83
CA ARG A 462 -3.52 2.98 -9.40
C ARG A 462 -3.98 4.38 -9.01
N ALA A 463 -4.82 4.47 -7.99
CA ALA A 463 -5.26 5.74 -7.43
C ALA A 463 -5.24 5.70 -5.89
N ALA A 464 -4.69 6.74 -5.27
CA ALA A 464 -4.74 6.95 -3.84
C ALA A 464 -5.90 7.88 -3.49
N VAL A 465 -6.62 7.56 -2.41
CA VAL A 465 -7.80 8.28 -1.96
C VAL A 465 -7.79 8.44 -0.45
N ILE A 466 -8.28 9.57 0.03
CA ILE A 466 -8.76 9.71 1.40
C ILE A 466 -10.28 9.66 1.34
N ALA A 467 -10.90 8.67 1.98
CA ALA A 467 -12.35 8.54 2.05
C ALA A 467 -12.81 8.35 3.50
N ARG A 468 -14.01 8.81 3.84
CA ARG A 468 -14.61 8.50 5.14
C ARG A 468 -15.11 7.06 5.16
N VAL A 469 -14.51 6.28 6.05
CA VAL A 469 -14.91 4.90 6.36
C VAL A 469 -15.08 4.80 7.87
N ASP A 470 -16.22 4.28 8.31
CA ASP A 470 -16.58 4.18 9.73
C ASP A 470 -16.45 5.51 10.48
N GLY A 471 -16.81 6.61 9.81
CA GLY A 471 -16.76 7.98 10.33
C GLY A 471 -15.37 8.62 10.35
N ARG A 472 -14.31 7.92 9.92
CA ARG A 472 -12.92 8.40 9.95
C ARG A 472 -12.33 8.55 8.54
N PRO A 473 -11.52 9.59 8.28
CA PRO A 473 -10.73 9.68 7.06
C PRO A 473 -9.64 8.60 7.01
N GLN A 474 -9.73 7.71 6.02
CA GLN A 474 -8.77 6.62 5.82
C GLN A 474 -8.11 6.71 4.45
N VAL A 475 -6.80 6.43 4.41
CA VAL A 475 -6.03 6.32 3.17
C VAL A 475 -6.26 4.95 2.55
N GLN A 476 -6.72 4.92 1.31
CA GLN A 476 -6.90 3.69 0.52
C GLN A 476 -6.23 3.83 -0.84
N VAL A 477 -5.88 2.69 -1.43
CA VAL A 477 -5.41 2.60 -2.82
C VAL A 477 -6.36 1.70 -3.58
N GLY A 478 -6.85 2.19 -4.72
CA GLY A 478 -7.70 1.46 -5.65
C GLY A 478 -7.04 1.29 -7.01
N ARG A 479 -7.73 0.58 -7.89
CA ARG A 479 -7.31 0.33 -9.27
C ARG A 479 -8.21 1.07 -10.26
N ILE A 480 -7.65 1.41 -11.40
CA ILE A 480 -8.30 1.99 -12.57
C ILE A 480 -8.25 0.93 -13.67
N VAL A 481 -9.42 0.49 -14.12
CA VAL A 481 -9.57 -0.46 -15.22
C VAL A 481 -10.34 0.22 -16.34
N GLN A 482 -9.81 0.12 -17.56
CA GLN A 482 -10.55 0.51 -18.75
C GLN A 482 -11.23 -0.72 -19.33
N ALA A 483 -12.55 -0.79 -19.22
CA ALA A 483 -13.35 -1.86 -19.79
C ALA A 483 -13.42 -1.79 -21.32
N ALA A 484 -13.81 -2.90 -21.95
CA ALA A 484 -14.11 -2.95 -23.38
C ALA A 484 -15.16 -1.88 -23.73
N GLY A 485 -14.89 -1.05 -24.74
CA GLY A 485 -15.72 0.10 -25.11
C GLY A 485 -15.32 1.43 -24.44
N GLY A 486 -14.27 1.44 -23.61
CA GLY A 486 -13.67 2.66 -23.07
C GLY A 486 -14.31 3.16 -21.77
N ALA A 487 -15.28 2.43 -21.21
CA ALA A 487 -15.86 2.70 -19.90
C ALA A 487 -14.80 2.51 -18.79
N LEU A 488 -14.82 3.40 -17.80
CA LEU A 488 -13.88 3.36 -16.68
C LEU A 488 -14.53 2.74 -15.45
N ASP A 489 -13.86 1.73 -14.90
CA ASP A 489 -14.13 1.17 -13.57
C ASP A 489 -12.99 1.61 -12.65
N VAL A 490 -13.33 2.37 -11.62
CA VAL A 490 -12.38 2.77 -10.58
C VAL A 490 -12.90 2.32 -9.23
N GLY A 491 -12.18 1.41 -8.59
CA GLY A 491 -12.71 0.68 -7.45
C GLY A 491 -11.69 -0.24 -6.78
N SER A 492 -12.23 -1.25 -6.09
CA SER A 492 -11.44 -2.22 -5.31
C SER A 492 -10.47 -1.53 -4.34
N PHE A 493 -10.93 -0.48 -3.65
CA PHE A 493 -10.11 0.27 -2.72
C PHE A 493 -9.73 -0.59 -1.52
N LEU A 494 -8.43 -0.68 -1.25
CA LEU A 494 -7.86 -1.38 -0.10
C LEU A 494 -7.21 -0.36 0.85
N PRO A 495 -7.40 -0.51 2.17
CA PRO A 495 -6.76 0.37 3.14
C PRO A 495 -5.26 0.12 3.18
N VAL A 496 -4.46 1.19 3.18
CA VAL A 496 -2.98 1.09 3.14
C VAL A 496 -2.42 0.85 4.54
N SER A 497 -2.80 1.69 5.51
CA SER A 497 -2.31 1.61 6.89
C SER A 497 -3.40 2.06 7.86
N SER A 498 -3.45 1.43 9.02
CA SER A 498 -4.34 1.79 10.13
C SER A 498 -3.67 2.66 11.20
N GLU A 499 -2.41 3.05 11.01
CA GLU A 499 -1.65 3.83 12.01
C GLU A 499 -2.08 5.31 12.06
N LEU A 500 -2.53 5.85 10.93
CA LEU A 500 -3.14 7.18 10.86
C LEU A 500 -4.62 7.11 11.26
N GLN A 501 -5.02 7.99 12.17
CA GLN A 501 -6.41 8.11 12.60
C GLN A 501 -7.22 9.10 11.77
N ASP A 502 -6.54 10.08 11.18
CA ASP A 502 -7.16 11.24 10.54
C ASP A 502 -6.22 11.74 9.43
N ALA A 503 -6.51 11.37 8.19
CA ALA A 503 -5.77 11.81 7.02
C ALA A 503 -6.38 13.10 6.44
N VAL A 504 -5.52 14.06 6.07
CA VAL A 504 -5.91 15.41 5.64
C VAL A 504 -5.70 15.59 4.13
N ASP A 505 -4.51 15.27 3.62
CA ASP A 505 -4.17 15.37 2.20
C ASP A 505 -3.07 14.35 1.88
N LEU A 506 -2.94 13.98 0.61
CA LEU A 506 -1.91 13.04 0.15
C LEU A 506 -1.38 13.38 -1.24
N ALA A 507 -0.17 12.90 -1.51
CA ALA A 507 0.46 12.93 -2.82
C ALA A 507 1.33 11.67 -3.01
N TRP A 508 1.53 11.25 -4.27
CA TRP A 508 2.48 10.20 -4.59
C TRP A 508 3.91 10.73 -4.48
N ARG A 509 4.69 10.20 -3.54
CA ARG A 509 6.13 10.53 -3.44
C ARG A 509 6.91 9.84 -4.55
N ASP A 510 6.59 8.57 -4.77
CA ASP A 510 7.08 7.69 -5.82
C ASP A 510 6.07 6.55 -6.00
N TYR A 511 6.32 5.63 -6.91
CA TYR A 511 5.42 4.52 -7.22
C TYR A 511 5.14 3.57 -6.05
N GLY A 512 5.96 3.58 -5.00
CA GLY A 512 5.85 2.71 -3.83
C GLY A 512 5.42 3.43 -2.56
N THR A 513 5.37 4.76 -2.57
CA THR A 513 5.27 5.55 -1.34
C THR A 513 4.34 6.74 -1.52
N LEU A 514 3.42 6.92 -0.59
CA LEU A 514 2.61 8.13 -0.45
C LEU A 514 3.27 9.08 0.55
N ALA A 515 3.25 10.37 0.25
CA ALA A 515 3.42 11.43 1.24
C ALA A 515 2.03 11.81 1.76
N VAL A 516 1.80 11.71 3.07
CA VAL A 516 0.48 11.89 3.68
C VAL A 516 0.58 12.90 4.81
N LEU A 517 -0.34 13.87 4.84
CA LEU A 517 -0.60 14.67 6.04
C LEU A 517 -1.68 14.01 6.87
N GLY A 518 -1.44 13.83 8.16
CA GLY A 518 -2.44 13.27 9.05
C GLY A 518 -2.03 13.27 10.51
N ARG A 519 -2.84 12.64 11.35
CA ARG A 519 -2.60 12.47 12.78
C ARG A 519 -2.51 10.98 13.12
N ALA A 520 -1.37 10.53 13.62
CA ALA A 520 -1.24 9.17 14.16
C ALA A 520 -1.84 9.10 15.58
N LYS A 521 -2.12 7.89 16.07
CA LYS A 521 -2.80 7.66 17.37
C LYS A 521 -2.15 8.35 18.58
N ARG A 522 -0.83 8.53 18.55
CA ARG A 522 -0.06 9.10 19.67
C ARG A 522 0.25 10.60 19.49
N ASP A 523 -0.15 11.18 18.36
CA ASP A 523 0.18 12.56 18.02
C ASP A 523 -1.02 13.48 18.30
N SER A 524 -0.74 14.64 18.88
CA SER A 524 -1.75 15.68 19.11
C SER A 524 -1.87 16.66 17.92
N GLN A 525 -0.91 16.63 16.99
CA GLN A 525 -0.82 17.54 15.85
C GLN A 525 -0.85 16.78 14.53
N THR A 526 -1.31 17.45 13.47
CA THR A 526 -1.18 16.95 12.10
C THR A 526 0.27 17.06 11.66
N LEU A 527 0.86 15.95 11.21
CA LEU A 527 2.25 15.84 10.78
C LEU A 527 2.33 15.18 9.39
N PRO A 528 3.42 15.42 8.64
CA PRO A 528 3.68 14.71 7.41
C PRO A 528 4.33 13.35 7.66
N PHE A 529 3.91 12.35 6.89
CA PHE A 529 4.41 10.97 6.95
C PHE A 529 4.74 10.46 5.54
N LEU A 530 5.73 9.59 5.45
CA LEU A 530 5.86 8.64 4.34
C LEU A 530 5.07 7.39 4.70
N MET A 531 4.21 6.96 3.77
CA MET A 531 3.39 5.77 3.89
C MET A 531 3.71 4.83 2.72
N PRO A 532 4.52 3.78 2.95
CA PRO A 532 4.76 2.74 1.96
C PRO A 532 3.44 2.01 1.64
N ILE A 533 3.15 1.85 0.35
CA ILE A 533 1.94 1.12 -0.08
C ILE A 533 2.05 -0.40 0.15
N SER A 534 3.26 -0.88 0.46
CA SER A 534 3.56 -2.26 0.86
C SER A 534 2.98 -2.64 2.22
N GLY A 535 2.42 -1.66 2.95
CA GLY A 535 1.88 -1.85 4.31
C GLY A 535 2.95 -1.79 5.40
N SER A 536 4.16 -1.37 5.08
CA SER A 536 5.25 -1.16 6.04
C SER A 536 5.02 0.07 6.93
N ALA A 537 5.83 0.22 7.99
CA ALA A 537 5.80 1.33 8.96
C ALA A 537 5.63 2.69 8.29
N ILE A 538 4.63 3.47 8.72
CA ILE A 538 4.65 4.90 8.36
C ILE A 538 5.84 5.56 9.06
N THR A 539 6.52 6.44 8.34
CA THR A 539 7.68 7.17 8.88
C THR A 539 7.34 8.63 8.97
N SER A 540 7.43 9.21 10.17
CA SER A 540 7.26 10.65 10.36
C SER A 540 8.35 11.41 9.60
N LEU A 541 7.97 12.52 8.97
CA LEU A 541 8.87 13.36 8.20
C LEU A 541 9.19 14.65 8.93
N GLY A 542 10.48 14.85 9.17
CA GLY A 542 11.07 16.06 9.71
C GLY A 542 10.73 16.30 11.17
N VAL A 543 11.22 17.44 11.67
CA VAL A 543 10.96 17.92 13.04
C VAL A 543 10.61 19.41 13.01
N GLY A 544 9.95 19.88 14.07
CA GLY A 544 9.57 21.28 14.24
C GLY A 544 8.08 21.54 14.05
N SER A 545 7.65 22.75 14.43
CA SER A 545 6.25 23.16 14.30
C SER A 545 5.95 23.61 12.88
N LEU A 546 4.92 23.01 12.28
CA LEU A 546 4.41 23.40 10.97
C LEU A 546 3.20 24.35 11.07
N GLY A 547 2.72 24.74 12.26
CA GLY A 547 1.45 25.46 12.38
C GLY A 547 0.25 24.54 12.12
N GLU A 548 -0.64 24.91 11.19
CA GLU A 548 -1.77 24.10 10.73
C GLU A 548 -1.53 23.60 9.28
N PRO A 549 -0.87 22.44 9.09
CA PRO A 549 -0.71 21.84 7.76
C PRO A 549 -2.07 21.56 7.10
N ARG A 550 -2.21 21.91 5.82
CA ARG A 550 -3.45 21.76 5.05
C ARG A 550 -3.27 20.99 3.75
N THR A 551 -2.13 21.14 3.08
CA THR A 551 -1.85 20.51 1.79
C THR A 551 -0.44 19.96 1.73
N ILE A 552 -0.27 18.86 0.98
CA ILE A 552 1.04 18.23 0.75
C ILE A 552 1.25 17.98 -0.74
N ALA A 553 2.45 18.30 -1.22
CA ALA A 553 2.90 17.97 -2.56
C ALA A 553 4.17 17.15 -2.50
N ALA A 554 4.20 16.13 -3.36
CA ALA A 554 5.35 15.27 -3.56
C ALA A 554 5.37 14.82 -5.03
N ALA A 555 6.57 14.54 -5.52
CA ALA A 555 6.80 13.90 -6.81
C ALA A 555 8.15 13.18 -6.77
N PRO A 556 8.39 12.20 -7.66
CA PRO A 556 9.66 11.46 -7.71
C PRO A 556 10.86 12.40 -7.84
N GLY A 557 11.86 12.24 -6.97
CA GLY A 557 13.07 13.06 -6.95
C GLY A 557 12.90 14.52 -6.49
N ALA A 558 11.67 15.03 -6.35
CA ALA A 558 11.39 16.38 -5.87
C ALA A 558 11.35 16.46 -4.34
N PRO A 559 11.62 17.64 -3.71
CA PRO A 559 11.40 17.81 -2.28
C PRO A 559 9.90 17.71 -1.93
N ILE A 560 9.58 17.28 -0.72
CA ILE A 560 8.20 17.34 -0.21
C ILE A 560 7.90 18.77 0.24
N LEU A 561 6.73 19.29 -0.16
CA LEU A 561 6.27 20.63 0.18
C LEU A 561 4.97 20.55 0.98
N ILE A 562 4.85 21.39 2.01
CA ILE A 562 3.67 21.48 2.87
C ILE A 562 3.09 22.88 2.77
N GLY A 563 1.84 23.00 2.34
CA GLY A 563 1.06 24.22 2.51
C GLY A 563 0.47 24.25 3.92
N THR A 564 0.77 25.30 4.68
CA THR A 564 0.34 25.45 6.06
C THR A 564 -0.20 26.85 6.33
N ARG A 565 -0.99 26.99 7.40
CA ARG A 565 -1.35 28.28 7.98
C ARG A 565 -0.70 28.45 9.35
N SER A 566 0.01 29.55 9.54
CA SER A 566 0.63 29.90 10.82
C SER A 566 0.39 31.37 11.13
N SER A 567 -0.12 31.68 12.33
CA SER A 567 -0.46 33.04 12.77
C SER A 567 -1.31 33.82 11.74
N GLY A 568 -2.29 33.13 11.12
CA GLY A 568 -3.20 33.69 10.13
C GLY A 568 -2.62 33.89 8.72
N ARG A 569 -1.36 33.52 8.47
CA ARG A 569 -0.69 33.63 7.17
C ARG A 569 -0.48 32.26 6.55
N ASP A 570 -0.70 32.16 5.24
CA ASP A 570 -0.41 30.94 4.50
C ASP A 570 1.08 30.91 4.11
N GLN A 571 1.73 29.76 4.32
CA GLN A 571 3.12 29.53 4.01
C GLN A 571 3.32 28.16 3.34
N VAL A 572 4.30 28.07 2.45
CA VAL A 572 4.81 26.79 1.93
C VAL A 572 6.11 26.47 2.66
N CYS A 573 6.13 25.27 3.25
CA CYS A 573 7.27 24.73 3.97
C CYS A 573 7.96 23.62 3.15
N ARG A 574 9.26 23.50 3.37
CA ARG A 574 10.10 22.41 2.86
C ARG A 574 11.08 21.98 3.93
N GLN A 575 11.63 20.78 3.80
CA GLN A 575 12.75 20.36 4.64
C GLN A 575 14.01 21.16 4.30
N ARG A 576 14.82 21.49 5.32
CA ARG A 576 16.10 22.19 5.12
C ARG A 576 17.06 21.34 4.27
N SER A 577 17.07 20.03 4.49
CA SER A 577 17.79 19.03 3.69
C SER A 577 16.82 17.91 3.28
N PRO A 578 16.32 17.92 2.03
CA PRO A 578 15.33 16.94 1.56
C PRO A 578 15.81 15.48 1.54
N SER A 579 17.13 15.25 1.60
CA SER A 579 17.71 13.90 1.66
C SER A 579 17.76 13.32 3.08
N ASN A 580 17.45 14.11 4.10
CA ASN A 580 17.44 13.68 5.50
C ASN A 580 16.01 13.73 6.04
N SER A 581 15.44 12.55 6.33
CA SER A 581 14.08 12.41 6.83
C SER A 581 13.83 13.14 8.16
N TYR A 582 14.85 13.37 8.99
CA TYR A 582 14.74 14.12 10.25
C TYR A 582 15.04 15.61 10.11
N SER A 583 15.26 16.09 8.88
CA SER A 583 15.57 17.49 8.65
C SER A 583 14.42 18.38 9.12
N ALA A 584 14.77 19.47 9.81
CA ALA A 584 13.80 20.43 10.29
C ALA A 584 13.01 21.06 9.12
N TRP A 585 11.72 21.26 9.34
CA TRP A 585 10.88 22.03 8.44
C TRP A 585 11.19 23.52 8.56
N ILE A 586 11.29 24.19 7.42
CA ILE A 586 11.32 25.64 7.32
C ILE A 586 10.16 26.10 6.44
N CYS A 587 9.52 27.22 6.78
CA CYS A 587 8.38 27.77 6.07
C CYS A 587 8.70 29.16 5.47
N PRO A 588 9.65 29.23 4.52
CA PRO A 588 10.21 30.51 4.07
C PRO A 588 9.30 31.23 3.07
N THR A 589 8.38 30.53 2.41
CA THR A 589 7.66 31.05 1.26
C THR A 589 6.24 31.46 1.65
N PRO A 590 5.85 32.74 1.58
CA PRO A 590 4.45 33.15 1.68
C PRO A 590 3.69 32.69 0.44
N ALA A 591 2.92 31.60 0.57
CA ALA A 591 2.16 30.98 -0.51
C ALA A 591 1.27 29.87 0.07
N LYS A 592 0.40 29.29 -0.75
CA LYS A 592 -0.40 28.10 -0.39
C LYS A 592 -0.53 27.12 -1.55
N ASP A 593 -1.12 25.97 -1.25
CA ASP A 593 -1.47 24.90 -2.20
C ASP A 593 -0.31 24.54 -3.14
N PRO A 594 0.84 24.07 -2.60
CA PRO A 594 1.91 23.58 -3.45
C PRO A 594 1.43 22.36 -4.25
N ALA A 595 1.91 22.23 -5.47
CA ALA A 595 1.65 21.11 -6.36
C ALA A 595 2.83 20.89 -7.32
N TYR A 596 3.09 19.62 -7.67
CA TYR A 596 3.96 19.29 -8.80
C TYR A 596 3.09 18.94 -10.03
N PRO A 597 3.62 18.99 -11.26
CA PRO A 597 2.90 18.47 -12.41
C PRO A 597 2.47 17.01 -12.24
N GLY A 598 1.20 16.74 -12.57
CA GLY A 598 0.50 15.48 -12.26
C GLY A 598 -0.63 15.63 -11.23
#